data_AF-A0A2S6CXR6-F1
#
_entry.id   AF-A0A2S6CXR6-F1
#
_cell.length_a   1.000
_cell.length_b   1.000
_cell.length_c   1.000
_cell.angle_alpha   90.00
_cell.angle_beta   90.00
_cell.angle_gamma   90.00
#
_symmetry.space_group_name_H-M   'P 1'
#
loop_
_entity.id
_entity.type
_entity.pdbx_description
1 polymer ?
#
loop_
_entity_poly.entity_id
_entity_poly.type
_entity_poly.pdbx_seq_one_letter_code
_entity_poly.pdbx_strand_id
1 'polypeptide(L)'
;MDTYHRKCQLGASRRRLEDAETLHKQKRWTGAIYLGGYAVECALKSLICYEQRKNHFKETTVFQKIQGASLHNLTNLLNELESIKRSIQLDRRGIYKPAWNLVSSVWLNDELRYSNRDGDEKESEEFIEAVKILHRFFLAKQNEAS
;
A
#
# COMPACT_ATOMS: atom_id res chain seq x y z
N MET A 1 20.79 2.74 7.90
CA MET A 1 19.81 1.64 7.69
C MET A 1 19.31 1.74 6.26
N ASP A 2 19.38 0.67 5.48
CA ASP A 2 18.93 0.70 4.08
C ASP A 2 17.40 0.65 4.01
N THR A 3 16.78 1.79 3.71
CA THR A 3 15.32 1.93 3.63
C THR A 3 14.72 1.27 2.39
N TYR A 4 15.53 0.85 1.41
CA TYR A 4 15.08 0.23 0.16
C TYR A 4 15.15 -1.30 0.20
N HIS A 5 15.74 -1.89 1.24
CA HIS A 5 15.78 -3.34 1.38
C HIS A 5 14.35 -3.92 1.49
N ARG A 6 14.07 -5.04 0.80
CA ARG A 6 12.77 -5.73 0.78
C ARG A 6 12.21 -5.94 2.18
N LYS A 7 13.01 -6.52 3.08
CA LYS A 7 12.62 -6.74 4.49
C LYS A 7 12.26 -5.44 5.23
N CYS A 8 12.92 -4.33 4.92
CA CYS A 8 12.59 -3.03 5.51
C CYS A 8 11.24 -2.52 4.99
N GLN A 9 10.96 -2.65 3.69
CA GLN A 9 9.66 -2.33 3.10
C GLN A 9 8.54 -3.22 3.69
N LEU A 10 8.78 -4.53 3.83
CA LEU A 10 7.83 -5.45 4.46
C LEU A 10 7.59 -5.13 5.94
N GLY A 11 8.63 -4.84 6.71
CA GLY A 11 8.48 -4.44 8.11
C GLY A 11 7.75 -3.10 8.25
N ALA A 12 8.05 -2.15 7.38
CA ALA A 12 7.37 -0.86 7.32
C ALA A 12 5.88 -1.04 6.98
N SER A 13 5.53 -1.92 6.03
CA SER A 13 4.12 -2.12 5.66
C SER A 13 3.27 -2.59 6.84
N ARG A 14 3.78 -3.54 7.64
CA ARG A 14 3.11 -4.03 8.86
C ARG A 14 2.94 -2.92 9.89
N ARG A 15 4.02 -2.19 10.20
CA ARG A 15 3.97 -1.08 11.17
C ARG A 15 3.06 0.05 10.73
N ARG A 16 3.02 0.39 9.44
CA ARG A 16 2.12 1.42 8.92
C ARG A 16 0.65 1.04 9.05
N LEU A 17 0.32 -0.24 8.92
CA LEU A 17 -1.03 -0.71 9.19
C LEU A 17 -1.38 -0.60 10.69
N GLU A 18 -0.50 -1.05 11.58
CA GLU A 18 -0.67 -0.92 13.04
C GLU A 18 -0.82 0.56 13.47
N ASP A 19 0.00 1.44 12.90
CA ASP A 19 -0.08 2.88 13.15
C ASP A 19 -1.42 3.45 12.65
N ALA A 20 -1.87 3.06 11.45
CA ALA A 20 -3.14 3.51 10.89
C ALA A 20 -4.34 3.08 11.75
N GLU A 21 -4.38 1.82 12.19
CA GLU A 21 -5.42 1.33 13.11
C GLU A 21 -5.42 2.08 14.43
N THR A 22 -4.23 2.39 14.96
CA THR A 22 -4.08 3.15 16.20
C THR A 22 -4.59 4.58 16.03
N LEU A 23 -4.22 5.26 14.95
CA LEU A 23 -4.67 6.63 14.65
C LEU A 23 -6.19 6.70 14.50
N HIS A 24 -6.81 5.72 13.83
CA HIS A 24 -8.27 5.66 13.72
C HIS A 24 -8.95 5.56 15.09
N LYS A 25 -8.47 4.66 15.96
CA LYS A 25 -8.98 4.53 17.34
C LYS A 25 -8.83 5.82 18.16
N GLN A 26 -7.82 6.62 17.84
CA GLN A 26 -7.57 7.93 18.46
C GLN A 26 -8.25 9.09 17.72
N LYS A 27 -9.20 8.81 16.81
CA LYS A 27 -9.97 9.79 16.04
C LYS A 27 -9.10 10.71 15.16
N ARG A 28 -7.93 10.21 14.74
CA ARG A 28 -7.00 10.89 13.82
C ARG A 28 -7.20 10.35 12.41
N TRP A 29 -8.40 10.49 11.85
CA TRP A 29 -8.86 9.78 10.65
C TRP A 29 -8.04 10.10 9.40
N THR A 30 -7.77 11.37 9.10
CA THR A 30 -6.89 11.74 7.98
C THR A 30 -5.49 11.13 8.13
N GLY A 31 -4.94 11.13 9.35
CA GLY A 31 -3.65 10.49 9.62
C GLY A 31 -3.68 8.98 9.45
N ALA A 32 -4.80 8.35 9.82
CA ALA A 32 -5.04 6.92 9.67
C ALA A 32 -5.08 6.50 8.19
N ILE A 33 -5.83 7.24 7.37
CA ILE A 33 -5.87 7.06 5.91
C ILE A 33 -4.47 7.25 5.31
N TYR A 34 -3.77 8.32 5.72
CA TYR A 34 -2.43 8.63 5.23
C TYR A 34 -1.43 7.50 5.49
N LEU A 35 -1.38 6.95 6.72
CA LEU A 35 -0.50 5.83 7.04
C LEU A 35 -0.98 4.50 6.42
N GLY A 36 -2.29 4.29 6.30
CA GLY A 36 -2.84 3.09 5.66
C GLY A 36 -2.41 2.96 4.20
N GLY A 37 -2.37 4.05 3.44
CA GLY A 37 -1.86 4.02 2.08
C GLY A 37 -0.37 3.70 1.98
N TYR A 38 0.45 4.18 2.93
CA TYR A 38 1.85 3.76 3.01
C TYR A 38 2.02 2.28 3.33
N ALA A 39 1.11 1.68 4.11
CA ALA A 39 1.12 0.24 4.33
C ALA A 39 1.01 -0.51 2.99
N VAL A 40 0.12 -0.08 2.11
CA VAL A 40 -0.05 -0.64 0.76
C VAL A 40 1.16 -0.36 -0.12
N GLU A 41 1.67 0.88 -0.14
CA GLU A 41 2.87 1.26 -0.91
C GLU A 41 4.07 0.35 -0.56
N CYS A 42 4.36 0.22 0.73
CA CYS A 42 5.46 -0.59 1.22
C CYS A 42 5.27 -2.09 0.94
N ALA A 43 4.04 -2.61 1.04
CA ALA A 43 3.74 -3.99 0.69
C ALA A 43 3.97 -4.27 -0.80
N LEU A 44 3.56 -3.35 -1.69
CA LEU A 44 3.81 -3.44 -3.13
C LEU A 44 5.30 -3.36 -3.45
N LYS A 45 6.05 -2.44 -2.85
CA LYS A 45 7.52 -2.34 -3.05
C LYS A 45 8.24 -3.62 -2.64
N SER A 46 7.85 -4.24 -1.52
CA SER A 46 8.36 -5.55 -1.12
C SER A 46 7.99 -6.66 -2.11
N LEU A 47 6.75 -6.66 -2.60
CA LEU A 47 6.25 -7.65 -3.56
C LEU A 47 6.96 -7.53 -4.91
N ILE A 48 7.23 -6.32 -5.39
CA ILE A 48 8.04 -6.08 -6.60
C ILE A 48 9.44 -6.67 -6.44
N CYS A 49 10.09 -6.42 -5.29
CA CYS A 49 11.39 -7.02 -5.00
C CYS A 49 11.33 -8.55 -5.04
N TYR A 50 10.28 -9.13 -4.46
CA TYR A 50 10.05 -10.58 -4.44
C TYR A 50 9.89 -11.17 -5.86
N GLU A 51 8.98 -10.61 -6.67
CA GLU A 51 8.73 -11.08 -8.05
C GLU A 51 9.97 -10.96 -8.93
N GLN A 52 10.75 -9.89 -8.76
CA GLN A 52 11.98 -9.67 -9.54
C GLN A 52 13.23 -10.34 -8.94
N ARG A 53 13.08 -11.08 -7.83
CA ARG A 53 14.19 -11.74 -7.11
C ARG A 53 15.31 -10.77 -6.73
N LYS A 54 14.94 -9.58 -6.24
CA LYS A 54 15.84 -8.52 -5.77
C LYS A 54 15.74 -8.35 -4.27
N ASN A 55 16.86 -7.99 -3.64
CA ASN A 55 16.88 -7.69 -2.21
C ASN A 55 16.64 -6.21 -1.93
N HIS A 56 16.96 -5.33 -2.89
CA HIS A 56 16.71 -3.90 -2.77
C HIS A 56 15.78 -3.39 -3.86
N PHE A 57 14.85 -2.52 -3.48
CA PHE A 57 13.93 -1.88 -4.41
C PHE A 57 14.66 -1.07 -5.48
N LYS A 58 15.83 -0.50 -5.16
CA LYS A 58 16.70 0.20 -6.13
C LYS A 58 17.21 -0.66 -7.28
N GLU A 59 17.24 -1.98 -7.10
CA GLU A 59 17.70 -2.95 -8.12
C GLU A 59 16.57 -3.38 -9.05
N THR A 60 15.33 -2.94 -8.79
CA THR A 60 14.16 -3.32 -9.58
C THR A 60 14.06 -2.48 -10.85
N THR A 61 13.47 -3.05 -11.89
CA THR A 61 13.19 -2.31 -13.15
C THR A 61 12.34 -1.08 -12.91
N VAL A 62 11.45 -1.13 -11.91
CA VAL A 62 10.55 -0.04 -11.52
C VAL A 62 11.35 1.19 -11.12
N PHE A 63 12.34 0.98 -10.24
CA PHE A 63 13.19 2.07 -9.77
C PHE A 63 14.02 2.68 -10.90
N GLN A 64 14.37 1.90 -11.93
CA GLN A 64 15.11 2.42 -13.08
C GLN A 64 14.22 3.24 -14.04
N LYS A 65 12.94 2.87 -14.17
CA LYS A 65 11.98 3.53 -15.07
C LYS A 65 11.29 4.75 -14.46
N ILE A 66 11.07 4.73 -13.16
CA ILE A 66 10.24 5.70 -12.45
C ILE A 66 11.09 6.34 -11.35
N GLN A 67 11.04 7.67 -11.24
CA GLN A 67 11.84 8.43 -10.27
C GLN A 67 10.98 9.47 -9.54
N GLY A 68 11.49 9.97 -8.41
CA GLY A 68 10.84 11.03 -7.63
C GLY A 68 9.46 10.67 -7.10
N ALA A 69 8.52 11.61 -7.16
CA ALA A 69 7.15 11.44 -6.65
C ALA A 69 6.42 10.22 -7.25
N SER A 70 6.72 9.88 -8.51
CA SER A 70 6.08 8.76 -9.21
C SER A 70 6.40 7.39 -8.62
N LEU A 71 7.49 7.25 -7.83
CA LEU A 71 7.84 6.03 -7.08
C LEU A 71 6.92 5.74 -5.89
N HIS A 72 6.04 6.69 -5.56
CA HIS A 72 5.07 6.60 -4.48
C HIS A 72 3.63 6.42 -5.00
N ASN A 73 3.45 6.35 -6.33
CA ASN A 73 2.14 6.17 -6.92
C ASN A 73 1.75 4.67 -6.93
N LEU A 74 0.65 4.33 -6.24
CA LEU A 74 0.20 2.94 -6.11
C LEU A 74 -0.11 2.28 -7.45
N THR A 75 -0.73 3.00 -8.38
CA THR A 75 -1.07 2.50 -9.72
C THR A 75 0.18 2.18 -10.52
N ASN A 76 1.21 3.04 -10.46
CA ASN A 76 2.50 2.78 -11.10
C ASN A 76 3.18 1.53 -10.53
N LEU A 77 3.14 1.36 -9.20
CA LEU A 77 3.69 0.16 -8.55
C LEU A 77 2.93 -1.12 -8.95
N LEU A 78 1.60 -1.08 -8.98
CA LEU A 78 0.79 -2.24 -9.37
C LEU A 78 0.95 -2.60 -10.85
N ASN A 79 1.19 -1.62 -11.73
CA ASN A 79 1.45 -1.87 -13.15
C ASN A 79 2.73 -2.68 -13.39
N GLU A 80 3.64 -2.77 -12.42
CA GLU A 80 4.84 -3.60 -12.51
C GLU A 80 4.61 -5.03 -11.98
N LEU A 81 3.37 -5.36 -11.61
CA LEU A 81 2.92 -6.64 -11.06
C LEU A 81 1.74 -7.21 -11.86
N GLU A 82 1.96 -7.54 -13.13
CA GLU A 82 0.88 -7.94 -14.07
C GLU A 82 0.00 -9.09 -13.59
N SER A 83 0.56 -10.13 -12.96
CA SER A 83 -0.20 -11.25 -12.41
C SER A 83 -1.14 -10.83 -11.27
N ILE A 84 -0.68 -9.90 -10.44
CA ILE A 84 -1.41 -9.35 -9.29
C ILE A 84 -2.51 -8.42 -9.76
N LYS A 85 -2.18 -7.50 -10.67
CA LYS A 85 -3.12 -6.60 -11.34
C LYS A 85 -4.25 -7.39 -12.00
N ARG A 86 -3.93 -8.44 -12.75
CA ARG A 86 -4.93 -9.34 -13.36
C ARG A 86 -5.81 -10.03 -12.31
N SER A 87 -5.21 -10.48 -11.20
CA SER A 87 -5.95 -11.11 -10.10
C SER A 87 -6.96 -10.16 -9.44
N ILE A 88 -6.61 -8.88 -9.29
CA ILE A 88 -7.53 -7.83 -8.80
C ILE A 88 -8.62 -7.55 -9.83
N GLN A 89 -8.28 -7.41 -11.11
CA GLN A 89 -9.25 -7.09 -12.17
C GLN A 89 -10.29 -8.19 -12.41
N LEU A 90 -9.86 -9.45 -12.35
CA LEU A 90 -10.70 -10.64 -12.55
C LEU A 90 -11.30 -11.17 -11.25
N ASP A 91 -11.27 -10.38 -10.18
CA ASP A 91 -11.77 -10.77 -8.88
C ASP A 91 -13.28 -11.06 -8.90
N ARG A 92 -13.61 -12.35 -9.01
CA ARG A 92 -14.99 -12.85 -9.04
C ARG A 92 -15.70 -12.71 -7.70
N ARG A 93 -14.96 -12.61 -6.60
CA ARG A 93 -15.54 -12.49 -5.26
C ARG A 93 -15.90 -11.04 -4.93
N GLY A 94 -15.37 -10.07 -5.69
CA GLY A 94 -15.65 -8.66 -5.49
C GLY A 94 -15.07 -8.10 -4.19
N ILE A 95 -13.95 -8.64 -3.72
CA ILE A 95 -13.25 -8.25 -2.49
C ILE A 95 -12.07 -7.33 -2.80
N TYR A 96 -11.21 -7.71 -3.74
CA TYR A 96 -9.96 -7.01 -4.06
C TYR A 96 -10.19 -5.82 -4.98
N LYS A 97 -11.09 -5.94 -5.97
CA LYS A 97 -11.32 -4.83 -6.91
C LYS A 97 -11.90 -3.59 -6.23
N PRO A 98 -12.95 -3.70 -5.37
CA PRO A 98 -13.46 -2.53 -4.66
C PRO A 98 -12.44 -1.95 -3.67
N ALA A 99 -11.72 -2.82 -2.93
CA ALA A 99 -10.68 -2.39 -1.99
C ALA A 99 -9.56 -1.62 -2.71
N TRP A 100 -9.10 -2.13 -3.86
CA TRP A 100 -8.11 -1.45 -4.69
C TRP A 100 -8.61 -0.09 -5.18
N ASN A 101 -9.84 -0.05 -5.72
CA ASN A 101 -10.41 1.20 -6.22
C ASN A 101 -10.48 2.25 -5.11
N LEU A 102 -10.98 1.90 -3.93
CA LEU A 102 -11.08 2.81 -2.79
C LEU A 102 -9.71 3.35 -2.36
N VAL A 103 -8.74 2.45 -2.14
CA VAL A 103 -7.40 2.86 -1.68
C VAL A 103 -6.69 3.73 -2.71
N SER A 104 -6.75 3.33 -3.99
CA SER A 104 -6.07 4.06 -5.07
C SER A 104 -6.73 5.40 -5.40
N SER A 105 -8.03 5.58 -5.15
CA SER A 105 -8.72 6.86 -5.36
C SER A 105 -8.58 7.83 -4.19
N VAL A 106 -8.63 7.32 -2.95
CA VAL A 106 -8.59 8.17 -1.75
C VAL A 106 -7.16 8.59 -1.42
N TRP A 107 -6.18 7.71 -1.61
CA TRP A 107 -4.80 7.99 -1.20
C TRP A 107 -4.03 8.80 -2.24
N LEU A 108 -4.29 10.11 -2.25
CA LEU A 108 -3.55 11.11 -3.02
C LEU A 108 -2.45 11.73 -2.14
N ASN A 109 -1.20 11.62 -2.58
CA ASN A 109 0.01 11.76 -1.74
C ASN A 109 0.19 13.15 -1.09
N ASP A 110 -0.27 14.21 -1.76
CA ASP A 110 -0.03 15.59 -1.32
C ASP A 110 -1.20 16.17 -0.53
N GLU A 111 -2.45 15.87 -0.88
CA GLU A 111 -3.63 16.43 -0.20
C GLU A 111 -3.75 15.92 1.24
N LEU A 112 -3.62 14.60 1.44
CA LEU A 112 -3.74 14.00 2.78
C LEU A 112 -2.61 14.43 3.71
N ARG A 113 -1.40 14.67 3.17
CA ARG A 113 -0.21 15.03 3.94
C ARG A 113 -0.30 16.43 4.53
N TYR A 114 -0.84 17.37 3.75
CA TYR A 114 -0.94 18.78 4.15
C TYR A 114 -2.36 19.19 4.58
N SER A 115 -3.30 18.25 4.59
CA SER A 115 -4.65 18.47 5.09
C SER A 115 -4.62 18.89 6.56
N ASN A 116 -5.38 19.94 6.87
CA ASN A 116 -5.66 20.39 8.24
C ASN A 116 -7.04 19.94 8.73
N ARG A 117 -7.71 19.03 8.00
CA ARG A 117 -9.00 18.47 8.38
C ARG A 117 -8.80 17.21 9.21
N ASP A 118 -9.71 16.96 10.13
CA ASP A 118 -9.68 15.74 10.97
C ASP A 118 -10.04 14.48 10.16
N GLY A 119 -10.81 14.64 9.08
CA GLY A 119 -11.33 13.55 8.25
C GLY A 119 -12.73 13.10 8.69
N ASP A 120 -13.18 11.97 8.15
CA ASP A 120 -14.44 11.33 8.53
C ASP A 120 -14.18 9.93 9.10
N GLU A 121 -14.88 9.57 10.17
CA GLU A 121 -14.69 8.29 10.87
C GLU A 121 -15.03 7.11 9.97
N LYS A 122 -16.16 7.19 9.27
CA LYS A 122 -16.65 6.12 8.41
C LYS A 122 -15.73 5.95 7.19
N GLU A 123 -15.31 7.04 6.56
CA GLU A 123 -14.33 7.00 5.48
C GLU A 123 -13.03 6.33 5.94
N SER A 124 -12.53 6.69 7.12
CA SER A 124 -11.33 6.07 7.68
C SER A 124 -11.50 4.59 7.99
N GLU A 125 -12.66 4.18 8.50
CA GLU A 125 -12.97 2.77 8.76
C GLU A 125 -12.99 1.97 7.45
N GLU A 126 -13.76 2.42 6.47
CA GLU A 126 -13.87 1.78 5.14
C GLU A 126 -12.49 1.69 4.45
N PHE A 127 -11.69 2.76 4.54
CA PHE A 127 -10.35 2.78 3.98
C PHE A 127 -9.42 1.77 4.68
N ILE A 128 -9.43 1.70 6.02
CA ILE A 128 -8.59 0.75 6.76
C ILE A 128 -8.97 -0.69 6.45
N GLU A 129 -10.25 -1.02 6.35
CA GLU A 129 -10.70 -2.36 5.98
C GLU A 129 -10.23 -2.73 4.57
N ALA A 130 -10.31 -1.79 3.61
CA ALA A 130 -9.74 -1.99 2.28
C ALA A 130 -8.22 -2.19 2.31
N VAL A 131 -7.48 -1.42 3.13
CA VAL A 131 -6.04 -1.61 3.33
C VAL A 131 -5.74 -3.01 3.89
N LYS A 132 -6.49 -3.49 4.89
CA LYS A 132 -6.30 -4.84 5.46
C LYS A 132 -6.48 -5.94 4.42
N ILE A 133 -7.52 -5.82 3.59
CA ILE A 133 -7.80 -6.75 2.49
C ILE A 133 -6.60 -6.81 1.53
N LEU A 134 -6.14 -5.65 1.06
CA LEU A 134 -5.03 -5.56 0.11
C LEU A 134 -3.70 -6.00 0.74
N HIS A 135 -3.42 -5.58 1.96
CA HIS A 135 -2.19 -5.91 2.68
C HIS A 135 -2.06 -7.43 2.87
N ARG A 136 -3.11 -8.09 3.36
CA ARG A 136 -3.14 -9.55 3.49
C ARG A 136 -2.95 -10.24 2.14
N PHE A 137 -3.62 -9.75 1.10
CA PHE A 137 -3.48 -10.30 -0.25
C PHE A 137 -2.04 -10.18 -0.78
N PHE A 138 -1.41 -9.01 -0.67
CA PHE A 138 -0.05 -8.77 -1.15
C PHE A 138 1.01 -9.53 -0.33
N LEU A 139 0.81 -9.70 0.98
CA LEU A 139 1.68 -10.53 1.81
C LEU A 139 1.57 -12.01 1.43
N ALA A 140 0.36 -12.51 1.21
CA ALA A 140 0.15 -13.90 0.75
C ALA A 140 0.85 -14.18 -0.58
N LYS A 141 0.87 -13.20 -1.51
CA LYS A 141 1.52 -13.34 -2.82
C LYS A 141 3.05 -13.38 -2.79
N GLN A 142 3.66 -13.04 -1.65
CA GLN A 142 5.11 -13.13 -1.44
C GLN A 142 5.48 -14.12 -0.31
N ASN A 143 4.57 -15.04 0.05
CA ASN A 143 4.74 -16.03 1.11
C ASN A 143 5.00 -15.44 2.51
N GLU A 144 4.36 -14.31 2.82
CA GLU A 144 4.52 -13.58 4.08
C GLU A 144 3.18 -13.43 4.83
N ALA A 145 2.16 -14.20 4.44
CA ALA A 145 0.91 -14.30 5.19
C ALA A 145 1.18 -15.08 6.48
N SER A 146 1.01 -14.41 7.61
CA SER A 146 0.98 -14.99 8.95
C SER A 146 -0.30 -14.51 9.64
#